data_AF-A0A8H3HPG5-F1
#
_entry.id   AF-A0A8H3HPG5-F1
#
_cell.length_a   1.000
_cell.length_b   1.000
_cell.length_c   1.000
_cell.angle_alpha   90.00
_cell.angle_beta   90.00
_cell.angle_gamma   90.00
#
_symmetry.space_group_name_H-M   'P 1'
#
loop_
_entity.id
_entity.type
_entity.pdbx_description
1 polymer ?
#
loop_
_entity_poly.entity_id
_entity_poly.type
_entity_poly.pdbx_seq_one_letter_code
_entity_poly.pdbx_strand_id
1 'polypeptide(L)'
;MGSSAGSNLAAVIAQRASLNAPRIPIKLQILLVPAVDASRTVEDCSRWTQSMVEYENKFLLPVLNMLWLRDKYLPNPQDWTEPEASPMSSSIRGDT
;
A
#
# COMPACT_ATOMS: atom_id res chain seq x y z
N MET A 1 11.92 0.38 -8.73
CA MET A 1 11.44 1.77 -8.65
C MET A 1 9.96 1.77 -8.98
N GLY A 2 9.18 2.67 -8.40
CA GLY A 2 7.78 2.89 -8.76
C GLY A 2 7.31 4.30 -8.39
N SER A 3 6.09 4.64 -8.83
CA SER A 3 5.34 5.81 -8.38
C SER A 3 3.91 5.41 -8.07
N SER A 4 3.29 5.98 -7.02
CA SER A 4 1.91 5.70 -6.63
C SER A 4 1.64 4.19 -6.46
N ALA A 5 0.67 3.62 -7.18
CA ALA A 5 0.41 2.18 -7.21
C ALA A 5 1.62 1.35 -7.72
N GLY A 6 2.44 1.91 -8.62
CA GLY A 6 3.68 1.25 -9.04
C GLY A 6 4.70 1.11 -7.89
N SER A 7 4.68 2.04 -6.92
CA SER A 7 5.49 1.90 -5.70
C SER A 7 4.94 0.84 -4.75
N ASN A 8 3.63 0.58 -4.75
CA ASN A 8 3.05 -0.56 -4.04
C ASN A 8 3.67 -1.87 -4.56
N LEU A 9 3.61 -2.07 -5.88
CA LEU A 9 4.21 -3.24 -6.53
C LEU A 9 5.72 -3.35 -6.26
N ALA A 10 6.45 -2.23 -6.34
CA ALA A 10 7.88 -2.20 -6.03
C ALA A 10 8.17 -2.54 -4.55
N ALA A 11 7.28 -2.18 -3.62
CA ALA A 11 7.35 -2.57 -2.21
C ALA A 11 7.14 -4.06 -2.02
N VAL A 12 6.06 -4.60 -2.58
CA VAL A 12 5.70 -6.02 -2.50
C VAL A 12 6.79 -6.90 -3.12
N ILE A 13 7.30 -6.55 -4.31
CA ILE A 13 8.39 -7.30 -4.95
C ILE A 13 9.63 -7.35 -4.08
N ALA A 14 10.01 -6.24 -3.42
CA ALA A 14 11.17 -6.22 -2.54
C ALA A 14 10.97 -7.08 -1.29
N GLN A 15 9.76 -7.08 -0.71
CA GLN A 15 9.41 -7.96 0.40
C GLN A 15 9.44 -9.43 -0.01
N ARG A 16 8.82 -9.79 -1.14
CA ARG A 16 8.84 -11.16 -1.67
C ARG A 16 10.27 -11.62 -2.01
N ALA A 17 11.11 -10.75 -2.58
CA ALA A 17 12.51 -11.02 -2.86
C ALA A 17 13.33 -11.30 -1.58
N SER A 18 13.04 -10.61 -0.48
CA SER A 18 13.74 -10.79 0.80
C SER A 18 13.35 -12.10 1.51
N LEU A 19 12.10 -12.53 1.33
CA LEU A 19 11.54 -13.77 1.88
C LEU A 19 11.77 -15.00 1.00
N ASN A 20 12.24 -14.82 -0.25
CA ASN A 20 12.49 -15.93 -1.15
C ASN A 20 13.67 -16.82 -0.69
N ALA A 21 13.66 -18.09 -1.09
CA ALA A 21 14.75 -19.03 -0.88
C ALA A 21 15.24 -19.59 -2.24
N PRO A 22 16.41 -19.16 -2.75
CA PRO A 22 17.36 -18.23 -2.15
C PRO A 22 16.88 -16.77 -2.18
N ARG A 23 17.36 -15.98 -1.22
CA ARG A 23 17.06 -14.54 -1.14
C ARG A 23 17.60 -13.82 -2.38
N ILE A 24 16.77 -12.96 -2.97
CA ILE A 24 17.16 -12.13 -4.11
C ILE A 24 17.62 -10.75 -3.58
N PRO A 25 18.89 -10.35 -3.76
CA PRO A 25 19.40 -9.11 -3.20
C PRO A 25 18.93 -7.89 -4.02
N ILE A 26 17.96 -7.15 -3.49
CA ILE A 26 17.58 -5.82 -4.01
C ILE A 26 18.52 -4.77 -3.41
N LYS A 27 19.33 -4.11 -4.26
CA LYS A 27 20.34 -3.14 -3.81
C LYS A 27 19.79 -1.74 -3.56
N LEU A 28 18.72 -1.37 -4.25
CA LEU A 28 18.10 -0.06 -4.15
C LEU A 28 16.60 -0.15 -4.43
N GLN A 29 15.81 0.52 -3.61
CA GLN A 29 14.38 0.69 -3.80
C GLN A 29 14.04 2.17 -3.77
N ILE A 30 13.41 2.65 -4.85
CA ILE A 30 12.94 4.04 -4.97
C ILE A 30 11.41 3.99 -5.04
N LEU A 31 10.77 4.59 -4.05
CA LEU A 31 9.32 4.62 -3.88
C LEU A 31 8.84 6.08 -3.93
N LEU A 32 8.25 6.50 -5.04
CA LEU A 32 7.70 7.84 -5.18
C LEU A 32 6.21 7.83 -4.79
N VAL A 33 5.80 8.71 -3.87
CA VAL A 33 4.42 8.87 -3.36
C VAL A 33 3.64 7.54 -3.20
N PRO A 34 4.15 6.60 -2.39
CA PRO A 34 3.74 5.21 -2.52
C PRO A 34 2.36 4.93 -1.88
N ALA A 35 1.54 4.13 -2.55
CA ALA A 35 0.34 3.56 -1.96
C ALA A 35 0.72 2.29 -1.18
N VAL A 36 0.71 2.32 0.15
CA VAL A 36 1.27 1.23 1.00
C VAL A 36 0.31 0.74 2.09
N ASP A 37 -0.86 1.34 2.19
CA ASP A 37 -1.93 0.97 3.11
C ASP A 37 -3.28 1.15 2.39
N ALA A 38 -3.94 0.03 2.09
CA ALA A 38 -5.25 -0.04 1.45
C ALA A 38 -6.39 -0.29 2.46
N SER A 39 -6.09 -0.38 3.77
CA SER A 39 -7.03 -0.80 4.81
C SER A 39 -8.05 0.26 5.23
N ARG A 40 -7.92 1.50 4.72
CA ARG A 40 -8.79 2.63 5.08
C ARG A 40 -10.10 2.56 4.32
N THR A 41 -11.20 2.96 4.96
CA THR A 41 -12.54 2.85 4.37
C THR A 41 -13.33 4.15 4.54
N VAL A 42 -14.42 4.32 3.80
CA VAL A 42 -15.28 5.51 3.90
C VAL A 42 -16.22 5.44 5.10
N GLU A 43 -16.47 4.25 5.63
CA GLU A 43 -17.33 4.00 6.79
C GLU A 43 -16.66 4.41 8.11
N ASP A 44 -15.32 4.43 8.14
CA ASP A 44 -14.53 4.77 9.33
C ASP A 44 -13.46 5.84 9.02
N CYS A 45 -13.92 7.07 8.80
CA CYS A 45 -13.05 8.22 8.60
C CYS A 45 -12.18 8.55 9.83
N SER A 46 -12.49 8.03 11.02
CA SER A 46 -11.68 8.24 12.22
C SER A 46 -10.28 7.60 12.09
N ARG A 47 -10.15 6.61 11.21
CA ARG A 47 -8.90 5.92 10.91
C ARG A 47 -8.12 6.53 9.75
N TRP A 48 -8.61 7.59 9.12
CA TRP A 48 -7.90 8.27 8.04
C TRP A 48 -6.59 8.89 8.54
N THR A 49 -5.59 8.97 7.68
CA THR A 49 -4.37 9.71 8.00
C THR A 49 -4.67 11.21 8.03
N GLN A 50 -3.84 11.98 8.74
CA GLN A 50 -3.94 13.44 8.72
C GLN A 50 -3.94 14.01 7.30
N SER A 51 -3.13 13.43 6.39
CA SER A 51 -3.08 13.86 4.99
C SER A 51 -4.36 13.51 4.21
N MET A 52 -5.01 12.38 4.48
CA MET A 52 -6.30 12.08 3.86
C MET A 52 -7.37 13.10 4.27
N VAL A 53 -7.37 13.51 5.55
CA VAL A 53 -8.32 14.52 6.05
C VAL A 53 -8.02 15.91 5.47
N GLU A 54 -6.76 16.36 5.52
CA GLU A 54 -6.35 17.70 5.07
C GLU A 54 -6.50 17.88 3.54
N TYR A 55 -6.28 16.80 2.77
CA TYR A 55 -6.28 16.83 1.30
C TYR A 55 -7.47 16.07 0.68
N GLU A 56 -8.52 15.79 1.45
CA GLU A 56 -9.68 14.97 1.05
C GLU A 56 -10.25 15.35 -0.34
N ASN A 57 -10.37 16.65 -0.58
CA ASN A 57 -10.99 17.25 -1.77
C ASN A 57 -9.98 17.96 -2.70
N LYS A 58 -8.68 17.71 -2.55
CA LYS A 58 -7.64 18.40 -3.33
C LYS A 58 -7.51 17.80 -4.73
N PHE A 59 -7.15 18.67 -5.68
CA PHE A 59 -7.16 18.38 -7.12
C PHE A 59 -6.29 17.16 -7.48
N LEU A 60 -6.74 16.37 -8.46
CA LEU A 60 -6.19 15.10 -9.00
C LEU A 60 -6.38 13.82 -8.18
N LEU A 61 -6.34 13.85 -6.85
CA LEU A 61 -6.45 12.64 -6.02
C LEU A 61 -7.43 12.79 -4.83
N PRO A 62 -8.73 13.06 -5.07
CA PRO A 62 -9.71 13.02 -3.99
C PRO A 62 -9.72 11.66 -3.29
N VAL A 63 -9.85 11.66 -1.96
CA VAL A 63 -9.79 10.42 -1.15
C VAL A 63 -10.85 9.42 -1.60
N LEU A 64 -12.07 9.89 -1.87
CA LEU A 64 -13.16 9.01 -2.34
C LEU A 64 -12.85 8.37 -3.70
N ASN A 65 -12.17 9.07 -4.60
CA ASN A 65 -11.76 8.50 -5.89
C ASN A 65 -10.69 7.41 -5.69
N MET A 66 -9.75 7.63 -4.75
CA MET A 66 -8.73 6.64 -4.41
C MET A 66 -9.34 5.39 -3.79
N LEU A 67 -10.31 5.54 -2.89
CA LEU A 67 -11.01 4.42 -2.26
C LEU A 67 -11.88 3.66 -3.28
N TRP A 68 -12.54 4.37 -4.20
CA TRP A 68 -13.25 3.74 -5.32
C TRP A 68 -12.32 2.94 -6.25
N LEU A 69 -11.14 3.48 -6.57
CA LEU A 69 -10.12 2.75 -7.37
C LEU A 69 -9.62 1.51 -6.61
N ARG A 70 -9.40 1.62 -5.30
CA ARG A 70 -9.05 0.49 -4.43
C ARG A 70 -10.13 -0.60 -4.48
N ASP A 71 -11.42 -0.25 -4.42
CA ASP A 71 -12.53 -1.22 -4.52
C ASP A 71 -12.57 -1.95 -5.86
N LYS A 72 -12.20 -1.26 -6.96
CA LYS A 72 -12.11 -1.89 -8.28
C LYS A 72 -10.93 -2.85 -8.38
N TYR A 73 -9.82 -2.53 -7.73
CA TYR A 73 -8.60 -3.34 -7.78
C TYR A 73 -8.64 -4.52 -6.78
N LEU A 74 -9.24 -4.32 -5.61
CA LEU A 74 -9.36 -5.28 -4.51
C LEU A 74 -10.83 -5.43 -4.12
N PRO A 75 -11.62 -6.23 -4.87
CA PRO A 75 -13.05 -6.35 -4.64
C PRO A 75 -13.40 -7.06 -3.32
N ASN A 76 -12.48 -7.84 -2.75
CA ASN A 76 -12.70 -8.49 -1.46
C ASN A 76 -12.08 -7.67 -0.33
N PRO A 77 -12.87 -7.22 0.67
CA PRO A 77 -12.35 -6.42 1.78
C PRO A 77 -11.29 -7.12 2.64
N GLN A 78 -11.29 -8.46 2.65
CA GLN A 78 -10.29 -9.26 3.37
C GLN A 78 -8.88 -9.04 2.81
N ASP A 79 -8.76 -8.77 1.51
CA ASP A 79 -7.47 -8.58 0.84
C ASP A 79 -6.83 -7.22 1.19
N TRP A 80 -7.59 -6.26 1.72
CA TRP A 80 -7.12 -4.89 1.95
C TRP A 80 -6.01 -4.81 3.01
N THR A 81 -5.98 -5.74 3.95
CA THR A 81 -4.96 -5.80 5.01
C THR A 81 -3.80 -6.72 4.67
N GLU A 82 -3.89 -7.48 3.59
CA GLU A 82 -2.84 -8.42 3.21
C GLU A 82 -1.56 -7.68 2.79
N PRO A 83 -0.37 -8.25 3.01
CA PRO A 83 0.90 -7.60 2.67
C PRO A 83 1.01 -7.18 1.20
N GLU A 84 0.32 -7.86 0.29
CA GLU A 84 0.27 -7.56 -1.15
C GLU A 84 -0.47 -6.27 -1.46
N ALA A 85 -1.47 -5.90 -0.64
CA ALA A 85 -2.23 -4.67 -0.79
C ALA A 85 -1.66 -3.56 0.11
N SER A 86 -1.29 -3.92 1.33
CA SER A 86 -0.83 -3.05 2.41
C SER A 86 0.57 -3.43 2.89
N PRO A 87 1.62 -3.25 2.07
CA PRO A 87 2.98 -3.64 2.43
C PRO A 87 3.54 -2.89 3.64
N MET A 88 2.94 -1.77 4.07
CA MET A 88 3.31 -1.10 5.32
C MET A 88 2.95 -1.94 6.57
N SER A 89 1.92 -2.78 6.49
CA SER A 89 1.41 -3.57 7.61
C SER A 89 2.15 -4.89 7.81
N SER A 90 3.08 -5.26 6.93
CA SER A 90 3.88 -6.47 7.09
C SER A 90 4.81 -6.32 8.31
N SER A 91 4.55 -7.05 9.39
CA SER A 91 5.57 -7.23 10.41
C SER A 91 6.66 -8.13 9.84
N ILE A 92 7.92 -7.72 9.97
CA ILE A 92 9.04 -8.60 9.70
C ILE A 92 9.04 -9.62 10.83
N ARG A 93 8.36 -10.75 10.67
CA ARG A 93 8.66 -11.94 11.48
C ARG A 93 10.03 -12.40 11.06
N GLY A 94 11.05 -11.95 11.80
CA GLY A 94 12.34 -12.61 11.78
C GLY A 94 12.15 -13.96 12.41
N ASP A 95 12.07 -15.00 11.58
CA ASP A 95 12.30 -16.36 12.06
C ASP A 95 13.76 -16.39 12.55
N THR A 96 13.90 -16.56 13.87
CA THR A 96 15.14 -16.79 14.60
C THR A 96 15.82 -18.07 14.16
#